data_AF-A0A928YQM0-F1
#
_entry.id   AF-A0A928YQM0-F1
#
_cell.length_a   1.000
_cell.length_b   1.000
_cell.length_c   1.000
_cell.angle_alpha   90.00
_cell.angle_beta   90.00
_cell.angle_gamma   90.00
#
_symmetry.space_group_name_H-M   'P 1'
#
loop_
_entity.id
_entity.type
_entity.pdbx_description
1 polymer ?
#
loop_
_entity_poly.entity_id
_entity_poly.type
_entity_poly.pdbx_seq_one_letter_code
_entity_poly.pdbx_strand_id
1 'polypeptide(L)'
;MIRPHLILICVLPFLSMAQDYSKEIEAYRQKKALDFSKNSFGPLRAENVSYLAYYAPDENYKVQAKVEILENEVSFRMPTYDGTSNEYIRYALLHFELNGQPHTLTAYQSVSLFQNPAYITHLFLPFLDETNANETYAGGRYIDLDSKNISNNTVQIDFNTSYNPYCAYSSGYRCPQPPQENTLQTRILAGEKSYLGPKNDRIVDTEKASTFSDREKEIILNGNATDILHVYLVTDEEENAVLTTPSQDIKPNDPLLKVLAARMLKTVQDPKTKGVGIAAPQVGINKNAIWVQRFDKANQPFEFFINPKIIWRSALTRKGAEGCLSIPDRKEDVLRNYAIRLQYWTKDGKVEEENIEGFTAVILQHEVDHLYGILYPDRLVEQEGKEYLPLNEKLNFSVPKGSLMP
;
A
#
# COMPACT_ATOMS: atom_id res chain seq x y z
N MET A 1 40.63 -22.28 67.07
CA MET A 1 39.24 -22.04 66.62
C MET A 1 39.29 -21.24 65.33
N ILE A 2 39.13 -21.91 64.19
CA ILE A 2 39.13 -21.31 62.85
C ILE A 2 37.69 -20.91 62.54
N ARG A 3 37.42 -19.62 62.31
CA ARG A 3 36.14 -19.13 61.79
C ARG A 3 36.26 -19.01 60.27
N PRO A 4 35.33 -19.57 59.46
CA PRO A 4 35.34 -19.36 58.03
C PRO A 4 34.65 -18.03 57.70
N HIS A 5 35.24 -17.26 56.79
CA HIS A 5 34.58 -16.12 56.16
C HIS A 5 33.76 -16.62 54.98
N LEU A 6 32.44 -16.42 55.05
CA LEU A 6 31.49 -16.66 53.98
C LEU A 6 31.56 -15.48 53.00
N ILE A 7 32.09 -15.72 51.80
CA ILE A 7 32.06 -14.74 50.70
C ILE A 7 30.69 -14.86 50.03
N LEU A 8 29.83 -13.86 50.25
CA LEU A 8 28.56 -13.72 49.55
C LEU A 8 28.83 -13.08 48.19
N ILE A 9 28.89 -13.91 47.14
CA ILE A 9 29.00 -13.43 45.75
C ILE A 9 27.61 -12.90 45.35
N CYS A 10 27.49 -11.59 45.27
CA CYS A 10 26.30 -10.90 44.77
C CYS A 10 26.27 -10.98 43.24
N VAL A 11 25.76 -12.06 42.68
CA VAL A 11 25.44 -12.21 41.25
C VAL A 11 23.96 -11.87 41.09
N LEU A 12 23.57 -10.61 40.83
CA LEU A 12 22.18 -10.26 40.40
C LEU A 12 22.00 -8.80 39.93
N PRO A 13 22.61 -8.39 38.80
CA PRO A 13 22.00 -7.36 37.95
C PRO A 13 21.62 -7.85 36.54
N PHE A 14 22.26 -8.90 36.01
CA PHE A 14 22.04 -9.35 34.63
C PHE A 14 20.64 -9.92 34.34
N LEU A 15 20.07 -10.67 35.29
CA LEU A 15 18.74 -11.28 35.13
C LEU A 15 17.62 -10.24 35.02
N SER A 16 17.76 -9.09 35.69
CA SER A 16 16.73 -8.04 35.68
C SER A 16 16.69 -7.26 34.36
N MET A 17 17.83 -7.01 33.73
CA MET A 17 17.88 -6.27 32.46
C MET A 17 17.40 -7.10 31.27
N ALA A 18 17.80 -8.37 31.19
CA ALA A 18 17.33 -9.29 30.15
C ALA A 18 15.81 -9.51 30.19
N GLN A 19 15.23 -9.53 31.40
CA GLN A 19 13.78 -9.64 31.58
C GLN A 19 13.03 -8.36 31.15
N ASP A 20 13.69 -7.21 31.15
CA ASP A 20 13.12 -5.95 30.70
C ASP A 20 13.16 -5.83 29.18
N TYR A 21 14.29 -6.17 28.55
CA TYR A 21 14.42 -6.18 27.10
C TYR A 21 13.46 -7.16 26.42
N SER A 22 13.32 -8.38 26.96
CA SER A 22 12.35 -9.34 26.42
C SER A 22 10.91 -8.82 26.46
N LYS A 23 10.55 -8.00 27.47
CA LYS A 23 9.22 -7.36 27.54
C LYS A 23 9.08 -6.23 26.55
N GLU A 24 10.12 -5.44 26.32
CA GLU A 24 10.16 -4.39 25.29
C GLU A 24 9.87 -4.97 23.91
N ILE A 25 10.57 -6.05 23.54
CA ILE A 25 10.38 -6.72 22.25
C ILE A 25 8.99 -7.34 22.14
N GLU A 26 8.47 -7.92 23.22
CA GLU A 26 7.10 -8.47 23.22
C GLU A 26 6.03 -7.37 23.06
N ALA A 27 6.19 -6.23 23.73
CA ALA A 27 5.31 -5.07 23.56
C ALA A 27 5.37 -4.52 22.13
N TYR A 28 6.55 -4.46 21.52
CA TYR A 28 6.73 -4.09 20.11
C TYR A 28 5.96 -5.05 19.19
N ARG A 29 6.11 -6.37 19.37
CA ARG A 29 5.42 -7.40 18.58
C ARG A 29 3.90 -7.29 18.67
N GLN A 30 3.38 -7.09 19.89
CA GLN A 30 1.94 -6.93 20.13
C GLN A 30 1.38 -5.68 19.46
N LYS A 31 2.08 -4.55 19.58
CA LYS A 31 1.69 -3.30 18.91
C LYS A 31 1.66 -3.48 17.38
N LYS A 32 2.71 -4.06 16.81
CA LYS A 32 2.79 -4.32 15.37
C LYS A 32 1.68 -5.26 14.89
N ALA A 33 1.44 -6.36 15.61
CA ALA A 33 0.36 -7.28 15.29
C ALA A 33 -1.00 -6.58 15.29
N LEU A 34 -1.26 -5.75 16.31
CA LEU A 34 -2.47 -4.94 16.41
C LEU A 34 -2.60 -3.96 15.24
N ASP A 35 -1.51 -3.25 14.89
CA ASP A 35 -1.49 -2.31 13.77
C ASP A 35 -1.78 -3.02 12.44
N PHE A 36 -1.22 -4.21 12.22
CA PHE A 36 -1.43 -4.99 11.00
C PHE A 36 -2.85 -5.56 10.89
N SER A 37 -3.47 -5.89 12.04
CA SER A 37 -4.82 -6.46 12.11
C SER A 37 -5.94 -5.45 12.36
N LYS A 38 -5.61 -4.16 12.56
CA LYS A 38 -6.57 -3.11 12.94
C LYS A 38 -7.67 -2.92 11.91
N ASN A 39 -7.34 -3.08 10.65
CA ASN A 39 -8.25 -2.88 9.54
C ASN A 39 -8.57 -4.23 8.89
N SER A 40 -9.84 -4.51 8.60
CA SER A 40 -10.24 -5.67 7.77
C SER A 40 -9.53 -5.66 6.40
N PHE A 41 -8.99 -4.50 6.02
CA PHE A 41 -8.23 -4.27 4.83
C PHE A 41 -6.70 -4.23 4.99
N GLY A 42 -6.19 -4.44 6.19
CA GLY A 42 -4.76 -4.53 6.48
C GLY A 42 -4.12 -5.81 5.92
N PRO A 43 -2.79 -5.92 6.01
CA PRO A 43 -2.06 -7.05 5.46
C PRO A 43 -2.37 -8.38 6.18
N LEU A 44 -2.85 -8.33 7.42
CA LEU A 44 -3.10 -9.51 8.26
C LEU A 44 -4.51 -9.42 8.88
N ARG A 45 -5.26 -10.52 8.90
CA ARG A 45 -6.54 -10.58 9.63
C ARG A 45 -6.32 -10.78 11.12
N ALA A 46 -7.24 -10.30 11.95
CA ALA A 46 -7.18 -10.47 13.40
C ALA A 46 -7.14 -11.95 13.81
N GLU A 47 -7.92 -12.82 13.16
CA GLU A 47 -7.91 -14.27 13.42
C GLU A 47 -6.59 -14.95 13.03
N ASN A 48 -5.77 -14.30 12.20
CA ASN A 48 -4.55 -14.84 11.64
C ASN A 48 -3.28 -14.40 12.40
N VAL A 49 -3.42 -13.56 13.42
CA VAL A 49 -2.30 -13.03 14.23
C VAL A 49 -1.54 -14.16 14.96
N SER A 50 -2.23 -15.22 15.36
CA SER A 50 -1.63 -16.37 16.05
C SER A 50 -0.60 -17.15 15.21
N TYR A 51 -0.60 -16.95 13.88
CA TYR A 51 0.38 -17.55 12.98
C TYR A 51 1.67 -16.73 12.82
N LEU A 52 1.76 -15.55 13.44
CA LEU A 52 3.02 -14.81 13.53
C LEU A 52 4.00 -15.59 14.41
N ALA A 53 5.18 -15.87 13.88
CA ALA A 53 6.24 -16.59 14.58
C ALA A 53 7.49 -15.71 14.68
N TYR A 54 8.20 -15.82 15.80
CA TYR A 54 9.40 -15.02 16.09
C TYR A 54 10.51 -15.90 16.67
N TYR A 55 11.75 -15.45 16.56
CA TYR A 55 12.84 -15.93 17.41
C TYR A 55 12.67 -15.41 18.84
N ALA A 56 13.32 -16.06 19.81
CA ALA A 56 13.42 -15.51 21.17
C ALA A 56 14.20 -14.18 21.12
N PRO A 57 13.82 -13.15 21.91
CA PRO A 57 14.60 -11.92 21.99
C PRO A 57 16.05 -12.20 22.41
N ASP A 58 17.00 -11.63 21.67
CA ASP A 58 18.44 -11.80 21.92
C ASP A 58 19.17 -10.48 21.71
N GLU A 59 19.70 -9.91 22.81
CA GLU A 59 20.42 -8.63 22.81
C GLU A 59 21.70 -8.65 21.96
N ASN A 60 22.28 -9.81 21.66
CA ASN A 60 23.45 -9.87 20.78
C ASN A 60 23.15 -9.41 19.35
N TYR A 61 21.87 -9.38 18.97
CA TYR A 61 21.38 -8.87 17.68
C TYR A 61 20.90 -7.41 17.78
N LYS A 62 21.20 -6.71 18.87
CA LYS A 62 21.04 -5.27 19.04
C LYS A 62 22.42 -4.61 18.97
N VAL A 63 22.75 -4.08 17.80
CA VAL A 63 24.10 -3.59 17.48
C VAL A 63 24.14 -2.07 17.35
N GLN A 64 25.28 -1.47 17.69
CA GLN A 64 25.56 -0.08 17.36
C GLN A 64 26.27 -0.03 16.00
N ALA A 65 25.69 0.70 15.05
CA ALA A 65 26.28 0.92 13.75
C ALA A 65 26.90 2.33 13.67
N LYS A 66 28.10 2.43 13.11
CA LYS A 66 28.66 3.70 12.65
C LYS A 66 27.98 4.10 11.35
N VAL A 67 27.55 5.35 11.27
CA VAL A 67 26.80 5.92 10.15
C VAL A 67 27.75 6.70 9.26
N GLU A 68 27.76 6.36 7.98
CA GLU A 68 28.35 7.14 6.90
C GLU A 68 27.22 7.67 6.01
N ILE A 69 26.93 8.97 6.10
CA ILE A 69 25.90 9.63 5.30
C ILE A 69 26.37 9.73 3.84
N LEU A 70 25.50 9.36 2.90
CA LEU A 70 25.77 9.44 1.47
C LEU A 70 25.21 10.75 0.90
N GLU A 71 26.08 11.62 0.40
CA GLU A 71 25.69 12.91 -0.17
C GLU A 71 25.52 12.84 -1.70
N ASN A 72 24.57 13.61 -2.24
CA ASN A 72 24.32 13.75 -3.68
C ASN A 72 23.93 12.44 -4.40
N GLU A 73 23.37 11.48 -3.67
CA GLU A 73 22.82 10.26 -4.25
C GLU A 73 21.63 10.56 -5.16
N VAL A 74 21.63 9.96 -6.35
CA VAL A 74 20.50 10.02 -7.28
C VAL A 74 19.44 9.01 -6.88
N SER A 75 18.17 9.32 -7.14
CA SER A 75 17.11 8.34 -6.94
C SER A 75 17.27 7.17 -7.91
N PHE A 76 16.91 5.98 -7.45
CA PHE A 76 16.85 4.78 -8.26
C PHE A 76 15.54 4.02 -7.99
N ARG A 77 15.20 3.13 -8.92
CA ARG A 77 14.01 2.28 -8.82
C ARG A 77 14.38 0.95 -8.18
N MET A 78 13.96 0.77 -6.93
CA MET A 78 14.08 -0.52 -6.24
C MET A 78 12.98 -1.45 -6.77
N PRO A 79 13.34 -2.62 -7.33
CA PRO A 79 12.35 -3.54 -7.88
C PRO A 79 11.47 -4.11 -6.77
N THR A 80 10.25 -4.50 -7.11
CA THR A 80 9.30 -5.18 -6.23
C THR A 80 8.98 -6.57 -6.75
N TYR A 81 8.55 -7.49 -5.89
CA TYR A 81 8.28 -8.89 -6.29
C TYR A 81 7.16 -9.08 -7.32
N ASP A 82 6.31 -8.07 -7.54
CA ASP A 82 5.27 -8.06 -8.57
C ASP A 82 5.75 -7.55 -9.94
N GLY A 83 7.05 -7.23 -10.08
CA GLY A 83 7.64 -6.73 -11.32
C GLY A 83 7.54 -5.23 -11.54
N THR A 84 6.96 -4.49 -10.58
CA THR A 84 6.97 -3.02 -10.57
C THR A 84 8.20 -2.48 -9.82
N SER A 85 8.19 -1.19 -9.45
CA SER A 85 9.31 -0.58 -8.71
C SER A 85 8.86 0.66 -7.95
N ASN A 86 9.53 0.94 -6.83
CA ASN A 86 9.37 2.17 -6.05
C ASN A 86 10.68 3.00 -6.11
N GLU A 87 10.58 4.32 -6.07
CA GLU A 87 11.75 5.21 -6.09
C GLU A 87 12.33 5.43 -4.68
N TYR A 88 13.63 5.20 -4.55
CA TYR A 88 14.41 5.34 -3.31
C TYR A 88 15.70 6.10 -3.55
N ILE A 89 16.24 6.67 -2.47
CA ILE A 89 17.57 7.26 -2.40
C ILE A 89 18.39 6.47 -1.37
N ARG A 90 19.65 6.17 -1.67
CA ARG A 90 20.59 5.64 -0.66
C ARG A 90 20.93 6.75 0.31
N TYR A 91 20.60 6.56 1.59
CA TYR A 91 20.74 7.62 2.59
C TYR A 91 22.06 7.50 3.36
N ALA A 92 22.40 6.30 3.83
CA ALA A 92 23.61 6.07 4.61
C ALA A 92 24.10 4.62 4.50
N LEU A 93 25.40 4.43 4.65
CA LEU A 93 26.00 3.14 4.97
C LEU A 93 26.08 2.98 6.48
N LEU A 94 25.61 1.83 6.97
CA LEU A 94 25.60 1.47 8.38
C LEU A 94 26.63 0.37 8.61
N HIS A 95 27.76 0.71 9.21
CA HIS A 95 28.85 -0.22 9.50
C HIS A 95 28.75 -0.73 10.92
N PHE A 96 28.64 -2.02 11.11
CA PHE A 96 28.51 -2.64 12.43
C PHE A 96 29.27 -3.96 12.49
N GLU A 97 29.48 -4.44 13.71
CA GLU A 97 30.04 -5.76 13.96
C GLU A 97 28.93 -6.66 14.51
N LEU A 98 28.83 -7.87 13.99
CA LEU A 98 27.92 -8.89 14.50
C LEU A 98 28.65 -10.23 14.50
N ASN A 99 28.57 -10.98 15.59
CA ASN A 99 29.29 -12.26 15.76
C ASN A 99 30.81 -12.17 15.47
N GLY A 100 31.42 -11.03 15.79
CA GLY A 100 32.85 -10.82 15.56
C GLY A 100 33.23 -10.50 14.12
N GLN A 101 32.25 -10.30 13.21
CA GLN A 101 32.48 -10.02 11.80
C GLN A 101 31.95 -8.63 11.42
N PRO A 102 32.69 -7.85 10.62
CA PRO A 102 32.23 -6.56 10.14
C PRO A 102 31.19 -6.75 9.03
N HIS A 103 30.12 -5.97 9.11
CA HIS A 103 29.05 -5.93 8.13
C HIS A 103 28.71 -4.49 7.76
N THR A 104 28.13 -4.31 6.57
CA THR A 104 27.59 -3.03 6.13
C THR A 104 26.20 -3.26 5.56
N LEU A 105 25.26 -2.39 5.90
CA LEU A 105 23.95 -2.30 5.25
C LEU A 105 23.70 -0.86 4.80
N THR A 106 23.07 -0.68 3.65
CA THR A 106 22.59 0.62 3.18
C THR A 106 21.20 0.89 3.74
N ALA A 107 21.01 2.02 4.41
CA ALA A 107 19.69 2.56 4.72
C ALA A 107 19.15 3.38 3.54
N TYR A 108 17.89 3.20 3.18
CA TYR A 108 17.25 3.89 2.07
C TYR A 108 16.18 4.84 2.56
N GLN A 109 15.94 5.90 1.81
CA GLN A 109 14.82 6.80 2.02
C GLN A 109 13.87 6.71 0.82
N SER A 110 12.59 6.46 1.10
CA SER A 110 11.58 6.42 0.03
C SER A 110 11.30 7.84 -0.46
N VAL A 111 11.36 8.02 -1.79
CA VAL A 111 11.06 9.31 -2.43
C VAL A 111 9.61 9.70 -2.21
N SER A 112 8.68 8.74 -2.12
CA SER A 112 7.25 9.03 -1.88
C SER A 112 6.95 9.30 -0.40
N LEU A 113 7.62 8.62 0.54
CA LEU A 113 7.37 8.79 1.98
C LEU A 113 8.09 10.00 2.58
N PHE A 114 9.27 10.39 2.09
CA PHE A 114 9.97 11.59 2.57
C PHE A 114 9.14 12.87 2.36
N GLN A 115 8.23 12.86 1.39
CA GLN A 115 7.30 13.96 1.11
C GLN A 115 6.21 14.09 2.18
N ASN A 116 6.05 13.08 3.03
CA ASN A 116 5.16 13.12 4.19
C ASN A 116 5.95 13.59 5.42
N PRO A 117 5.59 14.74 6.04
CA PRO A 117 6.27 15.23 7.25
C PRO A 117 6.33 14.22 8.39
N ALA A 118 5.37 13.29 8.49
CA ALA A 118 5.36 12.23 9.49
C ALA A 118 6.43 11.15 9.25
N TYR A 119 6.86 10.96 8.00
CA TYR A 119 7.86 9.95 7.60
C TYR A 119 9.12 10.60 7.00
N ILE A 120 9.29 11.91 7.13
CA ILE A 120 10.45 12.64 6.59
C ILE A 120 11.77 12.14 7.17
N THR A 121 11.74 11.61 8.39
CA THR A 121 12.91 11.01 9.06
C THR A 121 12.92 9.50 8.99
N HIS A 122 11.93 8.87 8.36
CA HIS A 122 11.89 7.42 8.23
C HIS A 122 12.98 6.94 7.26
N LEU A 123 13.71 5.93 7.71
CA LEU A 123 14.73 5.21 6.96
C LEU A 123 14.32 3.75 6.87
N PHE A 124 14.32 3.23 5.64
CA PHE A 124 13.98 1.87 5.31
C PHE A 124 15.25 1.02 5.20
N LEU A 125 15.36 -0.04 6.01
CA LEU A 125 16.50 -0.95 6.01
C LEU A 125 16.05 -2.37 5.62
N PRO A 126 15.92 -2.67 4.31
CA PRO A 126 15.66 -4.01 3.83
C PRO A 126 16.93 -4.84 3.80
N PHE A 127 16.86 -6.12 4.16
CA PHE A 127 18.02 -7.01 4.10
C PHE A 127 17.65 -8.46 3.79
N LEU A 128 18.65 -9.18 3.31
CA LEU A 128 18.69 -10.64 3.22
C LEU A 128 19.79 -11.18 4.15
N ASP A 129 19.64 -12.41 4.58
CA ASP A 129 20.60 -13.16 5.39
C ASP A 129 20.45 -14.67 5.14
N GLU A 130 21.33 -15.49 5.73
CA GLU A 130 21.37 -16.94 5.48
C GLU A 130 20.16 -17.71 6.02
N THR A 131 19.27 -17.07 6.79
CA THR A 131 18.02 -17.69 7.26
C THR A 131 16.87 -17.62 6.26
N ASN A 132 16.96 -16.75 5.24
CA ASN A 132 15.86 -16.57 4.26
C ASN A 132 15.57 -17.87 3.50
N ALA A 133 14.30 -18.06 3.13
CA ALA A 133 13.74 -19.24 2.45
C ALA A 133 13.67 -20.54 3.26
N ASN A 134 14.40 -20.65 4.37
CA ASN A 134 14.39 -21.82 5.25
C ASN A 134 13.65 -21.54 6.58
N GLU A 135 14.03 -20.48 7.27
CA GLU A 135 13.45 -20.13 8.59
C GLU A 135 12.71 -18.79 8.56
N THR A 136 13.13 -17.88 7.69
CA THR A 136 12.55 -16.54 7.51
C THR A 136 12.07 -16.33 6.08
N TYR A 137 11.25 -15.30 5.86
CA TYR A 137 10.59 -15.08 4.58
C TYR A 137 11.60 -15.00 3.43
N ALA A 138 11.36 -15.75 2.36
CA ALA A 138 12.28 -15.84 1.21
C ALA A 138 12.58 -14.48 0.57
N GLY A 139 11.63 -13.54 0.66
CA GLY A 139 11.77 -12.22 0.06
C GLY A 139 12.59 -11.22 0.87
N GLY A 140 13.15 -11.61 2.01
CA GLY A 140 13.88 -10.74 2.93
C GLY A 140 13.03 -10.16 4.04
N ARG A 141 13.67 -9.39 4.91
CA ARG A 141 13.06 -8.75 6.08
C ARG A 141 13.43 -7.27 6.14
N TYR A 142 12.62 -6.50 6.84
CA TYR A 142 12.76 -5.06 6.94
C TYR A 142 12.95 -4.63 8.39
N ILE A 143 13.68 -3.54 8.58
CA ILE A 143 13.75 -2.76 9.82
C ILE A 143 13.42 -1.32 9.46
N ASP A 144 12.58 -0.69 10.28
CA ASP A 144 12.28 0.73 10.19
C ASP A 144 13.20 1.48 11.14
N LEU A 145 13.98 2.41 10.60
CA LEU A 145 14.85 3.31 11.35
C LEU A 145 14.30 4.74 11.28
N ASP A 146 14.76 5.59 12.19
CA ASP A 146 14.47 7.03 12.18
C ASP A 146 15.80 7.80 12.19
N SER A 147 16.02 8.69 11.23
CA SER A 147 17.23 9.49 11.12
C SER A 147 17.44 10.41 12.33
N LYS A 148 16.38 10.73 13.10
CA LYS A 148 16.50 11.45 14.38
C LYS A 148 17.24 10.67 15.46
N ASN A 149 17.30 9.34 15.33
CA ASN A 149 18.01 8.48 16.26
C ASN A 149 19.51 8.38 15.93
N ILE A 150 19.95 8.99 14.82
CA ILE A 150 21.37 9.11 14.50
C ILE A 150 21.97 10.17 15.42
N SER A 151 22.91 9.76 16.25
CA SER A 151 23.64 10.66 17.16
C SER A 151 25.11 10.28 17.21
N ASN A 152 25.99 11.28 17.23
CA ASN A 152 27.45 11.09 17.23
C ASN A 152 27.93 10.17 16.09
N ASN A 153 27.35 10.29 14.88
CA ASN A 153 27.60 9.41 13.73
C ASN A 153 27.36 7.92 14.01
N THR A 154 26.41 7.61 14.89
CA THR A 154 26.02 6.23 15.19
C THR A 154 24.51 6.08 15.28
N VAL A 155 24.01 4.89 15.02
CA VAL A 155 22.60 4.51 15.16
C VAL A 155 22.52 3.07 15.66
N GLN A 156 21.52 2.78 16.49
CA GLN A 156 21.28 1.42 16.94
C GLN A 156 20.42 0.66 15.91
N ILE A 157 20.84 -0.55 15.56
CA ILE A 157 20.07 -1.49 14.74
C ILE A 157 19.66 -2.66 15.64
N ASP A 158 18.36 -2.90 15.78
CA ASP A 158 17.85 -4.03 16.55
C ASP A 158 17.16 -5.03 15.63
N PHE A 159 17.87 -6.12 15.27
CA PHE A 159 17.32 -7.15 14.40
C PHE A 159 16.17 -7.94 15.04
N ASN A 160 15.95 -7.84 16.36
CA ASN A 160 14.78 -8.42 17.02
C ASN A 160 13.47 -7.72 16.63
N THR A 161 13.56 -6.52 16.06
CA THR A 161 12.43 -5.76 15.51
C THR A 161 12.20 -6.03 14.02
N SER A 162 13.06 -6.82 13.37
CA SER A 162 12.93 -7.13 11.95
C SER A 162 11.60 -7.85 11.66
N TYR A 163 10.97 -7.46 10.56
CA TYR A 163 9.65 -7.94 10.18
C TYR A 163 9.57 -8.38 8.73
N ASN A 164 8.60 -9.25 8.44
CA ASN A 164 8.34 -9.67 7.08
C ASN A 164 7.58 -8.57 6.28
N PRO A 165 7.89 -8.38 4.99
CA PRO A 165 7.08 -7.57 4.11
C PRO A 165 5.60 -7.98 4.11
N TYR A 166 4.71 -7.05 3.79
CA TYR A 166 3.27 -7.32 3.70
C TYR A 166 2.90 -8.48 2.75
N CYS A 167 3.73 -8.72 1.74
CA CYS A 167 3.61 -9.83 0.78
C CYS A 167 3.69 -11.22 1.42
N ALA A 168 4.25 -11.31 2.63
CA ALA A 168 4.25 -12.53 3.42
C ALA A 168 2.85 -12.88 3.95
N TYR A 169 2.02 -11.86 4.25
CA TYR A 169 0.70 -12.05 4.87
C TYR A 169 -0.46 -11.98 3.87
N SER A 170 -0.28 -11.30 2.73
CA SER A 170 -1.33 -11.09 1.73
C SER A 170 -0.68 -10.91 0.37
N SER A 171 -1.36 -11.31 -0.70
CA SER A 171 -0.92 -11.07 -2.08
C SER A 171 -0.98 -9.57 -2.40
N GLY A 172 -0.69 -9.15 -3.63
CA GLY A 172 -0.96 -7.79 -4.16
C GLY A 172 -0.27 -6.58 -3.49
N TYR A 173 0.67 -6.75 -2.57
CA TYR A 173 1.50 -5.65 -2.07
C TYR A 173 2.77 -5.48 -2.93
N ARG A 174 3.22 -4.23 -3.13
CA ARG A 174 4.49 -3.89 -3.80
C ARG A 174 5.65 -3.91 -2.82
N CYS A 175 6.07 -5.10 -2.40
CA CYS A 175 7.15 -5.21 -1.42
C CYS A 175 8.51 -5.05 -2.10
N PRO A 176 9.32 -4.06 -1.69
CA PRO A 176 10.65 -3.86 -2.26
C PRO A 176 11.55 -5.07 -2.07
N GLN A 177 12.25 -5.47 -3.13
CA GLN A 177 13.27 -6.50 -3.02
C GLN A 177 14.52 -5.88 -2.40
N PRO A 178 15.08 -6.46 -1.32
CA PRO A 178 16.33 -5.98 -0.76
C PRO A 178 17.43 -5.97 -1.84
N PRO A 179 18.14 -4.84 -2.04
CA PRO A 179 19.26 -4.79 -2.98
C PRO A 179 20.35 -5.80 -2.60
N GLN A 180 21.11 -6.27 -3.59
CA GLN A 180 22.16 -7.28 -3.37
C GLN A 180 23.19 -6.84 -2.32
N GLU A 181 23.53 -5.54 -2.28
CA GLU A 181 24.43 -4.94 -1.29
C GLU A 181 23.96 -5.10 0.16
N ASN A 182 22.65 -5.31 0.39
CA ASN A 182 22.07 -5.56 1.71
C ASN A 182 21.86 -7.06 1.99
N THR A 183 22.71 -7.92 1.41
CA THR A 183 22.74 -9.36 1.71
C THR A 183 23.85 -9.66 2.71
N LEU A 184 23.46 -10.04 3.92
CA LEU A 184 24.38 -10.44 4.98
C LEU A 184 24.80 -11.90 4.80
N GLN A 185 26.10 -12.16 4.73
CA GLN A 185 26.68 -13.51 4.72
C GLN A 185 26.81 -14.06 6.15
N THR A 186 25.71 -14.06 6.87
CA THR A 186 25.60 -14.60 8.23
C THR A 186 24.13 -14.90 8.52
N ARG A 187 23.88 -15.66 9.59
CA ARG A 187 22.52 -15.99 10.02
C ARG A 187 22.04 -14.96 11.04
N ILE A 188 20.87 -14.37 10.80
CA ILE A 188 20.23 -13.45 11.75
C ILE A 188 19.09 -14.15 12.47
N LEU A 189 19.41 -14.78 13.61
CA LEU A 189 18.47 -15.57 14.43
C LEU A 189 17.64 -14.72 15.39
N ALA A 190 17.20 -13.55 14.93
CA ALA A 190 16.42 -12.58 15.68
C ALA A 190 15.27 -12.05 14.83
N GLY A 191 14.19 -11.58 15.46
CA GLY A 191 13.04 -10.98 14.78
C GLY A 191 12.02 -11.99 14.27
N GLU A 192 11.27 -11.61 13.24
CA GLU A 192 10.17 -12.41 12.70
C GLU A 192 10.66 -13.58 11.84
N LYS A 193 10.03 -14.74 12.02
CA LYS A 193 10.19 -15.95 11.21
C LYS A 193 9.21 -15.96 10.04
N SER A 194 9.33 -16.94 9.15
CA SER A 194 8.34 -17.15 8.09
C SER A 194 6.92 -17.24 8.66
N TYR A 195 6.02 -16.44 8.10
CA TYR A 195 4.59 -16.54 8.36
C TYR A 195 4.03 -17.81 7.70
N LEU A 196 3.39 -18.68 8.49
CA LEU A 196 2.86 -19.97 8.01
C LEU A 196 1.32 -20.03 7.98
N GLY A 197 0.66 -18.91 8.28
CA GLY A 197 -0.80 -18.83 8.27
C GLY A 197 -1.36 -18.64 6.86
N PRO A 198 -2.69 -18.69 6.72
CA PRO A 198 -3.34 -18.40 5.45
C PRO A 198 -3.16 -16.92 5.08
N LYS A 199 -2.89 -16.66 3.80
CA LYS A 199 -2.82 -15.28 3.30
C LYS A 199 -4.17 -14.59 3.46
N ASN A 200 -4.14 -13.31 3.82
CA ASN A 200 -5.30 -12.42 3.76
C ASN A 200 -5.60 -12.02 2.31
N ASP A 201 -5.82 -13.00 1.47
CA ASP A 201 -6.31 -12.78 0.12
C ASP A 201 -7.82 -12.59 0.21
N ARG A 202 -8.34 -11.60 -0.51
CA ARG A 202 -9.78 -11.36 -0.52
C ARG A 202 -10.41 -12.27 -1.55
N ILE A 203 -10.99 -13.34 -1.05
CA ILE A 203 -11.74 -14.30 -1.84
C ILE A 203 -12.88 -13.54 -2.52
N VAL A 204 -12.81 -13.45 -3.83
CA VAL A 204 -13.89 -12.95 -4.66
C VAL A 204 -14.87 -14.09 -4.89
N ASP A 205 -16.11 -13.89 -4.44
CA ASP A 205 -17.20 -14.82 -4.72
C ASP A 205 -17.62 -14.67 -6.18
N THR A 206 -17.01 -15.47 -7.05
CA THR A 206 -17.25 -15.39 -8.50
C THR A 206 -18.64 -15.88 -8.91
N GLU A 207 -19.32 -16.63 -8.05
CA GLU A 207 -20.63 -17.21 -8.32
C GLU A 207 -21.76 -16.18 -8.23
N LYS A 208 -21.55 -15.09 -7.49
CA LYS A 208 -22.52 -13.99 -7.36
C LYS A 208 -22.64 -13.09 -8.59
N ALA A 209 -21.77 -13.24 -9.57
CA ALA A 209 -21.81 -12.45 -10.79
C ALA A 209 -23.08 -12.76 -11.60
N SER A 210 -23.84 -11.72 -11.94
CA SER A 210 -25.11 -11.81 -12.67
C SER A 210 -24.96 -11.36 -14.13
N THR A 211 -25.94 -11.70 -14.96
CA THR A 211 -26.05 -11.24 -16.35
C THR A 211 -26.79 -9.90 -16.42
N PHE A 212 -26.79 -9.25 -17.58
CA PHE A 212 -27.60 -8.06 -17.83
C PHE A 212 -29.11 -8.34 -17.75
N SER A 213 -29.87 -7.41 -17.18
CA SER A 213 -31.33 -7.36 -17.22
C SER A 213 -31.83 -6.99 -18.62
N ASP A 214 -33.13 -7.19 -18.89
CA ASP A 214 -33.68 -6.92 -20.23
C ASP A 214 -33.59 -5.43 -20.60
N ARG A 215 -33.85 -4.52 -19.66
CA ARG A 215 -33.63 -3.07 -19.84
C ARG A 215 -32.17 -2.74 -20.17
N GLU A 216 -31.22 -3.36 -19.47
CA GLU A 216 -29.79 -3.14 -19.75
C GLU A 216 -29.38 -3.67 -21.13
N LYS A 217 -29.92 -4.83 -21.55
CA LYS A 217 -29.68 -5.36 -22.90
C LYS A 217 -30.22 -4.41 -23.96
N GLU A 218 -31.41 -3.84 -23.77
CA GLU A 218 -31.97 -2.85 -24.68
C GLU A 218 -31.05 -1.64 -24.82
N ILE A 219 -30.54 -1.08 -23.71
CA ILE A 219 -29.59 0.04 -23.74
C ILE A 219 -28.31 -0.35 -24.50
N ILE A 220 -27.72 -1.52 -24.19
CA ILE A 220 -26.47 -1.98 -24.81
C ILE A 220 -26.62 -2.23 -26.31
N LEU A 221 -27.78 -2.74 -26.75
CA LEU A 221 -28.05 -3.12 -28.14
C LEU A 221 -28.72 -2.02 -28.96
N ASN A 222 -29.19 -0.95 -28.33
CA ASN A 222 -29.74 0.22 -29.01
C ASN A 222 -28.63 1.13 -29.55
N GLY A 223 -27.98 0.67 -30.62
CA GLY A 223 -26.88 1.34 -31.32
C GLY A 223 -25.75 0.38 -31.70
N ASN A 224 -24.81 0.88 -32.51
CA ASN A 224 -23.60 0.17 -32.88
C ASN A 224 -22.46 0.45 -31.89
N ALA A 225 -21.36 -0.31 -31.98
CA ALA A 225 -20.19 -0.17 -31.10
C ALA A 225 -19.48 1.21 -31.18
N THR A 226 -19.83 2.03 -32.17
CA THR A 226 -19.31 3.39 -32.35
C THR A 226 -20.18 4.48 -31.74
N ASP A 227 -21.42 4.15 -31.35
CA ASP A 227 -22.39 5.12 -30.87
C ASP A 227 -22.19 5.35 -29.37
N ILE A 228 -22.17 6.62 -28.98
CA ILE A 228 -22.11 7.00 -27.57
C ILE A 228 -23.39 6.57 -26.85
N LEU A 229 -23.26 6.32 -25.55
CA LEU A 229 -24.38 6.10 -24.64
C LEU A 229 -24.82 7.42 -24.02
N HIS A 230 -26.11 7.52 -23.70
CA HIS A 230 -26.67 8.63 -22.94
C HIS A 230 -26.08 8.63 -21.53
N VAL A 231 -25.56 9.78 -21.09
CA VAL A 231 -25.00 9.95 -19.74
C VAL A 231 -26.12 10.38 -18.81
N TYR A 232 -26.35 9.57 -17.79
CA TYR A 232 -27.37 9.78 -16.76
C TYR A 232 -26.99 10.97 -15.88
N LEU A 233 -27.94 11.85 -15.60
CA LEU A 233 -27.80 13.08 -14.85
C LEU A 233 -28.54 13.02 -13.52
N VAL A 234 -27.96 13.61 -12.49
CA VAL A 234 -28.60 13.69 -11.15
C VAL A 234 -29.88 14.54 -11.11
N THR A 235 -30.12 15.32 -12.17
CA THR A 235 -31.31 16.19 -12.29
C THR A 235 -32.55 15.44 -12.75
N ASP A 236 -32.40 14.25 -13.32
CA ASP A 236 -33.51 13.36 -13.68
C ASP A 236 -33.72 12.31 -12.59
N GLU A 237 -34.96 12.13 -12.13
CA GLU A 237 -35.27 11.29 -10.98
C GLU A 237 -35.03 9.80 -11.25
N GLU A 238 -35.38 9.30 -12.46
CA GLU A 238 -35.19 7.90 -12.82
C GLU A 238 -33.70 7.58 -13.04
N GLU A 239 -32.97 8.50 -13.66
CA GLU A 239 -31.53 8.37 -13.86
C GLU A 239 -30.77 8.42 -12.53
N ASN A 240 -31.13 9.37 -11.65
CA ASN A 240 -30.52 9.49 -10.33
C ASN A 240 -30.78 8.25 -9.46
N ALA A 241 -31.94 7.59 -9.61
CA ALA A 241 -32.21 6.33 -8.92
C ALA A 241 -31.22 5.23 -9.33
N VAL A 242 -30.80 5.18 -10.60
CA VAL A 242 -29.74 4.26 -11.04
C VAL A 242 -28.37 4.68 -10.50
N LEU A 243 -28.04 5.96 -10.56
CA LEU A 243 -26.74 6.51 -10.11
C LEU A 243 -26.47 6.31 -8.61
N THR A 244 -27.53 6.18 -7.81
CA THR A 244 -27.45 6.04 -6.33
C THR A 244 -27.75 4.62 -5.83
N THR A 245 -27.98 3.67 -6.75
CA THR A 245 -28.17 2.26 -6.41
C THR A 245 -26.85 1.49 -6.52
N PRO A 246 -26.46 0.69 -5.51
CA PRO A 246 -25.29 -0.18 -5.62
C PRO A 246 -25.38 -1.16 -6.80
N SER A 247 -24.31 -1.22 -7.58
CA SER A 247 -24.16 -2.06 -8.77
C SER A 247 -23.82 -3.52 -8.43
N GLN A 248 -24.17 -4.41 -9.36
CA GLN A 248 -23.94 -5.85 -9.23
C GLN A 248 -22.73 -6.34 -10.02
N ASP A 249 -22.03 -7.35 -9.51
CA ASP A 249 -20.93 -8.00 -10.24
C ASP A 249 -21.43 -8.63 -11.55
N ILE A 250 -20.63 -8.52 -12.62
CA ILE A 250 -20.92 -9.05 -13.96
C ILE A 250 -20.06 -10.29 -14.23
N LYS A 251 -20.59 -11.24 -15.01
CA LYS A 251 -19.79 -12.34 -15.54
C LYS A 251 -18.82 -11.84 -16.62
N PRO A 252 -17.49 -12.00 -16.47
CA PRO A 252 -16.50 -11.48 -17.44
C PRO A 252 -16.64 -12.03 -18.85
N ASN A 253 -17.22 -13.23 -18.99
CA ASN A 253 -17.45 -13.90 -20.26
C ASN A 253 -18.82 -13.57 -20.89
N ASP A 254 -19.57 -12.61 -20.34
CA ASP A 254 -20.83 -12.17 -20.95
C ASP A 254 -20.55 -11.52 -22.33
N PRO A 255 -21.18 -12.00 -23.41
CA PRO A 255 -20.89 -11.51 -24.77
C PRO A 255 -21.23 -10.03 -24.97
N LEU A 256 -22.18 -9.47 -24.20
CA LEU A 256 -22.58 -8.08 -24.30
C LEU A 256 -21.56 -7.13 -23.68
N LEU A 257 -20.67 -7.63 -22.82
CA LEU A 257 -19.64 -6.82 -22.17
C LEU A 257 -18.70 -6.15 -23.18
N LYS A 258 -18.43 -6.81 -24.31
CA LYS A 258 -17.60 -6.25 -25.39
C LYS A 258 -18.28 -5.04 -26.06
N VAL A 259 -19.59 -5.12 -26.27
CA VAL A 259 -20.38 -4.05 -26.88
C VAL A 259 -20.50 -2.88 -25.91
N LEU A 260 -20.85 -3.18 -24.65
CA LEU A 260 -20.91 -2.20 -23.56
C LEU A 260 -19.58 -1.45 -23.42
N ALA A 261 -18.47 -2.18 -23.27
CA ALA A 261 -17.15 -1.58 -23.10
C ALA A 261 -16.78 -0.68 -24.29
N ALA A 262 -17.05 -1.09 -25.53
CA ALA A 262 -16.76 -0.27 -26.70
C ALA A 262 -17.57 1.05 -26.71
N ARG A 263 -18.86 0.98 -26.40
CA ARG A 263 -19.74 2.15 -26.38
C ARG A 263 -19.43 3.09 -25.22
N MET A 264 -19.18 2.57 -24.02
CA MET A 264 -18.73 3.36 -22.86
C MET A 264 -17.43 4.10 -23.16
N LEU A 265 -16.47 3.44 -23.84
CA LEU A 265 -15.22 4.10 -24.23
C LEU A 265 -15.49 5.27 -25.18
N LYS A 266 -16.42 5.12 -26.13
CA LYS A 266 -16.82 6.22 -27.01
C LYS A 266 -17.50 7.36 -26.25
N THR A 267 -18.32 7.05 -25.25
CA THR A 267 -18.96 8.06 -24.40
C THR A 267 -17.93 8.89 -23.64
N VAL A 268 -16.98 8.26 -22.93
CA VAL A 268 -15.98 9.01 -22.13
C VAL A 268 -15.00 9.80 -23.01
N GLN A 269 -14.77 9.34 -24.24
CA GLN A 269 -13.92 10.00 -25.23
C GLN A 269 -14.67 11.03 -26.09
N ASP A 270 -15.96 11.30 -25.86
CA ASP A 270 -16.69 12.30 -26.62
C ASP A 270 -15.96 13.66 -26.51
N PRO A 271 -15.50 14.27 -27.62
CA PRO A 271 -14.78 15.55 -27.59
C PRO A 271 -15.52 16.69 -26.88
N LYS A 272 -16.85 16.59 -26.73
CA LYS A 272 -17.67 17.54 -25.98
C LYS A 272 -17.46 17.43 -24.48
N THR A 273 -17.04 16.27 -23.99
CA THR A 273 -16.82 15.95 -22.58
C THR A 273 -15.36 15.59 -22.35
N LYS A 274 -14.66 16.29 -21.45
CA LYS A 274 -13.26 15.96 -21.10
C LYS A 274 -13.22 14.85 -20.03
N GLY A 275 -13.89 13.74 -20.29
CA GLY A 275 -13.97 12.60 -19.37
C GLY A 275 -12.63 11.88 -19.27
N VAL A 276 -12.23 11.54 -18.03
CA VAL A 276 -11.04 10.72 -17.74
C VAL A 276 -11.39 9.37 -17.14
N GLY A 277 -12.67 9.14 -16.87
CA GLY A 277 -13.25 7.89 -16.43
C GLY A 277 -14.76 7.91 -16.62
N ILE A 278 -15.36 6.71 -16.65
CA ILE A 278 -16.82 6.53 -16.68
C ILE A 278 -17.18 5.18 -16.06
N ALA A 279 -18.23 5.16 -15.24
CA ALA A 279 -18.82 3.97 -14.67
C ALA A 279 -20.09 3.54 -15.41
N ALA A 280 -20.34 2.23 -15.50
CA ALA A 280 -21.53 1.67 -16.15
C ALA A 280 -22.87 2.25 -15.65
N PRO A 281 -23.08 2.52 -14.34
CA PRO A 281 -24.34 3.16 -13.89
C PRO A 281 -24.55 4.56 -14.49
N GLN A 282 -23.49 5.28 -14.85
CA GLN A 282 -23.60 6.59 -15.52
C GLN A 282 -24.16 6.51 -16.94
N VAL A 283 -24.29 5.30 -17.50
CA VAL A 283 -24.91 5.07 -18.81
C VAL A 283 -26.13 4.15 -18.69
N GLY A 284 -26.72 4.05 -17.50
CA GLY A 284 -27.92 3.27 -17.24
C GLY A 284 -27.71 1.77 -17.05
N ILE A 285 -26.47 1.31 -16.90
CA ILE A 285 -26.14 -0.10 -16.70
C ILE A 285 -25.69 -0.32 -15.26
N ASN A 286 -26.54 -0.88 -14.40
CA ASN A 286 -26.27 -0.96 -12.96
C ASN A 286 -25.40 -2.17 -12.59
N LYS A 287 -24.18 -2.15 -13.11
CA LYS A 287 -23.22 -3.23 -13.03
C LYS A 287 -21.81 -2.74 -12.73
N ASN A 288 -20.99 -3.60 -12.11
CA ASN A 288 -19.64 -3.26 -11.71
C ASN A 288 -18.66 -3.28 -12.90
N ALA A 289 -18.68 -2.22 -13.70
CA ALA A 289 -17.74 -2.01 -14.80
C ALA A 289 -17.41 -0.53 -14.96
N ILE A 290 -16.12 -0.23 -15.20
CA ILE A 290 -15.62 1.14 -15.37
C ILE A 290 -14.56 1.21 -16.46
N TRP A 291 -14.46 2.36 -17.11
CA TRP A 291 -13.29 2.78 -17.89
C TRP A 291 -12.54 3.86 -17.12
N VAL A 292 -11.21 3.77 -17.10
CA VAL A 292 -10.33 4.77 -16.47
C VAL A 292 -9.17 5.08 -17.41
N GLN A 293 -8.82 6.36 -17.54
CA GLN A 293 -7.58 6.80 -18.16
C GLN A 293 -6.40 6.66 -17.19
N ARG A 294 -5.40 5.86 -17.56
CA ARG A 294 -4.23 5.50 -16.74
C ARG A 294 -3.09 6.51 -16.89
N PHE A 295 -3.21 7.67 -16.25
CA PHE A 295 -2.16 8.72 -16.27
C PHE A 295 -0.81 8.28 -15.69
N ASP A 296 -0.79 7.20 -14.93
CA ASP A 296 0.38 6.54 -14.35
C ASP A 296 1.16 5.64 -15.33
N LYS A 297 0.58 5.36 -16.52
CA LYS A 297 1.18 4.50 -17.55
C LYS A 297 1.65 5.31 -18.77
N ALA A 298 2.66 4.78 -19.48
CA ALA A 298 3.14 5.37 -20.73
C ALA A 298 2.00 5.45 -21.76
N ASN A 299 1.91 6.57 -22.47
CA ASN A 299 0.83 6.91 -23.42
C ASN A 299 -0.57 7.08 -22.81
N GLN A 300 -0.69 7.05 -21.48
CA GLN A 300 -1.93 7.33 -20.74
C GLN A 300 -3.17 6.58 -21.29
N PRO A 301 -3.09 5.25 -21.44
CA PRO A 301 -4.14 4.47 -22.09
C PRO A 301 -5.42 4.48 -21.26
N PHE A 302 -6.56 4.31 -21.93
CA PHE A 302 -7.78 3.90 -21.25
C PHE A 302 -7.72 2.39 -20.97
N GLU A 303 -8.15 1.98 -19.78
CA GLU A 303 -8.30 0.57 -19.38
C GLU A 303 -9.70 0.29 -18.82
N PHE A 304 -10.24 -0.88 -19.15
CA PHE A 304 -11.57 -1.33 -18.73
C PHE A 304 -11.44 -2.32 -17.59
N PHE A 305 -12.10 -2.05 -16.47
CA PHE A 305 -12.06 -2.88 -15.28
C PHE A 305 -13.42 -3.53 -15.03
N ILE A 306 -13.39 -4.85 -14.81
CA ILE A 306 -14.58 -5.66 -14.52
C ILE A 306 -14.59 -5.98 -13.04
N ASN A 307 -15.71 -5.76 -12.37
CA ASN A 307 -15.91 -5.94 -10.95
C ASN A 307 -14.81 -5.32 -10.07
N PRO A 308 -14.39 -4.06 -10.33
CA PRO A 308 -13.32 -3.44 -9.58
C PRO A 308 -13.75 -3.16 -8.13
N LYS A 309 -12.87 -3.48 -7.19
CA LYS A 309 -13.05 -3.25 -5.75
C LYS A 309 -11.79 -2.61 -5.20
N ILE A 310 -11.92 -1.46 -4.55
CA ILE A 310 -10.81 -0.86 -3.82
C ILE A 310 -10.66 -1.62 -2.52
N ILE A 311 -9.61 -2.43 -2.46
CA ILE A 311 -9.36 -3.28 -1.32
C ILE A 311 -8.56 -2.54 -0.24
N TRP A 312 -7.62 -1.67 -0.58
CA TRP A 312 -6.88 -0.89 0.43
C TRP A 312 -6.75 0.58 0.01
N ARG A 313 -6.57 1.47 0.98
CA ARG A 313 -6.37 2.92 0.80
C ARG A 313 -5.27 3.42 1.73
N SER A 314 -4.42 4.34 1.27
CA SER A 314 -3.38 4.97 2.09
C SER A 314 -3.94 5.95 3.12
N ALA A 315 -3.27 6.12 4.26
CA ALA A 315 -3.60 7.21 5.19
C ALA A 315 -3.31 8.61 4.60
N LEU A 316 -2.32 8.71 3.70
CA LEU A 316 -1.99 9.94 2.98
C LEU A 316 -3.15 10.30 2.04
N THR A 317 -3.57 11.57 2.07
CA THR A 317 -4.63 12.09 1.20
C THR A 317 -4.16 13.29 0.39
N ARG A 318 -4.82 13.51 -0.73
CA ARG A 318 -4.65 14.66 -1.60
C ARG A 318 -5.98 15.38 -1.73
N LYS A 319 -5.95 16.71 -1.65
CA LYS A 319 -7.07 17.57 -2.01
C LYS A 319 -6.93 17.98 -3.48
N GLY A 320 -8.02 17.94 -4.22
CA GLY A 320 -8.03 18.43 -5.59
C GLY A 320 -9.42 18.50 -6.20
N ALA A 321 -9.54 19.32 -7.24
CA ALA A 321 -10.80 19.53 -7.95
C ALA A 321 -11.27 18.23 -8.63
N GLU A 322 -12.47 17.79 -8.25
CA GLU A 322 -13.18 16.66 -8.81
C GLU A 322 -14.46 17.17 -9.50
N GLY A 323 -14.85 16.51 -10.60
CA GLY A 323 -16.09 16.78 -11.33
C GLY A 323 -16.61 15.49 -11.93
N CYS A 324 -17.90 15.44 -12.26
CA CYS A 324 -18.58 14.24 -12.70
C CYS A 324 -19.39 14.51 -13.97
N LEU A 325 -19.39 13.58 -14.93
CA LEU A 325 -20.21 13.71 -16.15
C LEU A 325 -21.72 13.72 -15.82
N SER A 326 -22.11 13.09 -14.70
CA SER A 326 -23.49 13.05 -14.21
C SER A 326 -23.91 14.30 -13.40
N ILE A 327 -22.97 15.20 -13.10
CA ILE A 327 -23.21 16.44 -12.36
C ILE A 327 -22.57 17.60 -13.14
N PRO A 328 -23.22 18.05 -14.23
CA PRO A 328 -22.64 19.06 -15.10
C PRO A 328 -22.42 20.39 -14.37
N ASP A 329 -21.42 21.14 -14.83
CA ASP A 329 -21.10 22.49 -14.36
C ASP A 329 -20.74 22.65 -12.87
N ARG A 330 -20.54 21.53 -12.16
CA ARG A 330 -20.09 21.51 -10.76
C ARG A 330 -18.72 20.87 -10.63
N LYS A 331 -17.82 21.56 -9.94
CA LYS A 331 -16.50 21.04 -9.55
C LYS A 331 -16.14 21.56 -8.17
N GLU A 332 -15.67 20.68 -7.33
CA GLU A 332 -15.28 21.03 -5.96
C GLU A 332 -14.05 20.23 -5.53
N ASP A 333 -13.35 20.72 -4.53
CA ASP A 333 -12.17 20.06 -4.01
C ASP A 333 -12.53 18.92 -3.06
N VAL A 334 -12.26 17.68 -3.48
CA VAL A 334 -12.52 16.47 -2.71
C VAL A 334 -11.20 15.93 -2.15
N LEU A 335 -11.23 15.33 -0.95
CA LEU A 335 -10.09 14.59 -0.44
C LEU A 335 -10.14 13.15 -0.93
N ARG A 336 -9.06 12.67 -1.54
CA ARG A 336 -8.90 11.28 -1.97
C ARG A 336 -7.62 10.70 -1.40
N ASN A 337 -7.63 9.40 -1.12
CA ASN A 337 -6.41 8.72 -0.68
C ASN A 337 -5.41 8.73 -1.83
N TYR A 338 -4.14 9.05 -1.52
CA TYR A 338 -3.10 9.19 -2.54
C TYR A 338 -2.78 7.87 -3.24
N ALA A 339 -2.83 6.76 -2.50
CA ALA A 339 -2.61 5.42 -3.01
C ALA A 339 -3.78 4.50 -2.66
N ILE A 340 -4.10 3.61 -3.59
CA ILE A 340 -5.09 2.56 -3.41
C ILE A 340 -4.54 1.23 -3.88
N ARG A 341 -5.16 0.15 -3.44
CA ARG A 341 -5.04 -1.16 -4.06
C ARG A 341 -6.37 -1.56 -4.65
N LEU A 342 -6.38 -1.81 -5.95
CA LEU A 342 -7.54 -2.22 -6.72
C LEU A 342 -7.49 -3.73 -6.94
N GLN A 343 -8.58 -4.42 -6.70
CA GLN A 343 -8.81 -5.80 -7.12
C GLN A 343 -9.86 -5.79 -8.24
N TYR A 344 -9.65 -6.53 -9.32
CA TYR A 344 -10.59 -6.58 -10.45
C TYR A 344 -10.47 -7.91 -11.19
N TRP A 345 -11.40 -8.17 -12.11
CA TRP A 345 -11.41 -9.37 -12.91
C TRP A 345 -10.92 -9.06 -14.31
N THR A 346 -10.07 -9.94 -14.83
CA THR A 346 -9.67 -9.95 -16.23
C THR A 346 -10.80 -10.49 -17.11
N LYS A 347 -10.70 -10.28 -18.43
CA LYS A 347 -11.65 -10.83 -19.41
C LYS A 347 -11.73 -12.36 -19.38
N ASP A 348 -10.65 -13.01 -18.95
CA ASP A 348 -10.57 -14.47 -18.80
C ASP A 348 -11.13 -14.95 -17.45
N GLY A 349 -11.62 -14.04 -16.61
CA GLY A 349 -12.21 -14.33 -15.30
C GLY A 349 -11.21 -14.58 -14.17
N LYS A 350 -9.93 -14.30 -14.38
CA LYS A 350 -8.92 -14.29 -13.31
C LYS A 350 -9.04 -13.02 -12.48
N VAL A 351 -8.87 -13.13 -11.17
CA VAL A 351 -8.78 -11.98 -10.25
C VAL A 351 -7.34 -11.47 -10.25
N GLU A 352 -7.19 -10.17 -10.51
CA GLU A 352 -5.92 -9.46 -10.43
C GLU A 352 -6.01 -8.33 -9.40
N GLU A 353 -4.85 -7.95 -8.87
CA GLU A 353 -4.72 -6.86 -7.91
C GLU A 353 -3.55 -5.96 -8.30
N GLU A 354 -3.75 -4.64 -8.20
CA GLU A 354 -2.77 -3.64 -8.57
C GLU A 354 -2.75 -2.49 -7.56
N ASN A 355 -1.55 -1.99 -7.21
CA ASN A 355 -1.38 -0.78 -6.41
C ASN A 355 -1.25 0.43 -7.33
N ILE A 356 -2.07 1.46 -7.09
CA ILE A 356 -2.21 2.62 -7.97
C ILE A 356 -2.11 3.88 -7.12
N GLU A 357 -1.37 4.87 -7.61
CA GLU A 357 -1.06 6.11 -6.88
C GLU A 357 -1.39 7.36 -7.70
N GLY A 358 -1.38 8.50 -7.02
CA GLY A 358 -1.48 9.81 -7.66
C GLY A 358 -2.84 10.04 -8.32
N PHE A 359 -2.85 10.69 -9.48
CA PHE A 359 -4.11 11.09 -10.12
C PHE A 359 -4.94 9.91 -10.62
N THR A 360 -4.32 8.83 -11.11
CA THR A 360 -5.08 7.61 -11.49
C THR A 360 -5.81 7.01 -10.29
N ALA A 361 -5.20 7.04 -9.09
CA ALA A 361 -5.87 6.57 -7.87
C ALA A 361 -7.09 7.41 -7.52
N VAL A 362 -7.06 8.73 -7.75
CA VAL A 362 -8.20 9.63 -7.59
C VAL A 362 -9.33 9.24 -8.54
N ILE A 363 -9.03 9.05 -9.83
CA ILE A 363 -10.03 8.67 -10.83
C ILE A 363 -10.67 7.33 -10.46
N LEU A 364 -9.88 6.31 -10.11
CA LEU A 364 -10.42 5.00 -9.71
C LEU A 364 -11.29 5.07 -8.46
N GLN A 365 -10.95 5.91 -7.47
CA GLN A 365 -11.81 6.13 -6.30
C GLN A 365 -13.15 6.73 -6.70
N HIS A 366 -13.15 7.69 -7.63
CA HIS A 366 -14.38 8.27 -8.18
C HIS A 366 -15.23 7.23 -8.92
N GLU A 367 -14.64 6.50 -9.87
CA GLU A 367 -15.39 5.53 -10.67
C GLU A 367 -15.91 4.35 -9.83
N VAL A 368 -15.13 3.91 -8.83
CA VAL A 368 -15.57 2.85 -7.92
C VAL A 368 -16.66 3.34 -6.97
N ASP A 369 -16.66 4.61 -6.56
CA ASP A 369 -17.76 5.18 -5.77
C ASP A 369 -19.09 5.11 -6.52
N HIS A 370 -19.10 5.41 -7.83
CA HIS A 370 -20.29 5.25 -8.65
C HIS A 370 -20.86 3.83 -8.62
N LEU A 371 -20.01 2.80 -8.57
CA LEU A 371 -20.46 1.41 -8.45
C LEU A 371 -21.14 1.10 -7.11
N TYR A 372 -20.86 1.89 -6.07
CA TYR A 372 -21.51 1.79 -4.77
C TYR A 372 -22.72 2.72 -4.62
N GLY A 373 -23.10 3.43 -5.69
CA GLY A 373 -24.17 4.44 -5.63
C GLY A 373 -23.75 5.71 -4.88
N ILE A 374 -22.45 5.99 -4.81
CA ILE A 374 -21.89 7.14 -4.09
C ILE A 374 -21.42 8.18 -5.13
N LEU A 375 -21.83 9.42 -4.94
CA LEU A 375 -21.39 10.56 -5.74
C LEU A 375 -20.37 11.38 -4.96
N TYR A 376 -19.52 12.14 -5.66
CA TYR A 376 -18.50 12.94 -4.97
C TYR A 376 -19.07 13.97 -3.98
N PRO A 377 -20.29 14.57 -4.14
CA PRO A 377 -20.86 15.43 -3.12
C PRO A 377 -21.13 14.70 -1.80
N ASP A 378 -21.44 13.40 -1.85
CA ASP A 378 -21.60 12.59 -0.63
C ASP A 378 -20.27 12.48 0.12
N ARG A 379 -19.15 12.38 -0.61
CA ARG A 379 -17.80 12.40 -0.01
C ARG A 379 -17.48 13.73 0.64
N LEU A 380 -17.90 14.86 0.07
CA LEU A 380 -17.71 16.17 0.69
C LEU A 380 -18.42 16.26 2.05
N VAL A 381 -19.68 15.82 2.11
CA VAL A 381 -20.44 15.76 3.37
C VAL A 381 -19.77 14.80 4.37
N GLU A 382 -19.32 13.63 3.91
CA GLU A 382 -18.67 12.63 4.75
C GLU A 382 -17.32 13.11 5.32
N GLN A 383 -16.64 14.04 4.63
CA GLN A 383 -15.31 14.53 4.97
C GLN A 383 -15.34 15.81 5.81
N GLU A 384 -16.51 16.41 6.00
CA GLU A 384 -16.67 17.61 6.80
C GLU A 384 -16.16 17.37 8.24
N GLY A 385 -15.18 18.17 8.66
CA GLY A 385 -14.60 18.09 10.01
C GLY A 385 -13.68 16.88 10.27
N LYS A 386 -13.36 16.04 9.28
CA LYS A 386 -12.40 14.93 9.46
C LYS A 386 -10.95 15.42 9.44
N GLU A 387 -10.14 14.93 10.36
CA GLU A 387 -8.68 15.09 10.30
C GLU A 387 -8.09 14.26 9.16
N TYR A 388 -7.19 14.85 8.38
CA TYR A 388 -6.51 14.18 7.27
C TYR A 388 -5.05 14.64 7.15
N LEU A 389 -4.24 13.85 6.45
CA LEU A 389 -2.83 14.14 6.17
C LEU A 389 -2.68 14.62 4.72
N PRO A 390 -2.63 15.94 4.46
CA PRO A 390 -2.48 16.48 3.11
C PRO A 390 -1.09 16.23 2.52
N LEU A 391 -1.05 15.96 1.21
CA LEU A 391 0.15 16.11 0.40
C LEU A 391 0.51 17.62 0.27
N ASN A 392 1.66 18.06 0.80
CA ASN A 392 2.09 19.47 0.74
C ASN A 392 2.68 19.84 -0.64
N GLU A 393 2.32 21.02 -1.18
CA GLU A 393 2.72 21.49 -2.52
C GLU A 393 4.21 21.88 -2.66
N LYS A 394 4.96 22.03 -1.56
CA LYS A 394 6.40 22.35 -1.60
C LYS A 394 7.26 21.09 -1.59
N LEU A 395 7.33 20.44 -2.74
CA LEU A 395 8.31 19.41 -3.03
C LEU A 395 9.68 20.04 -3.31
N ASN A 396 10.46 20.31 -2.26
CA ASN A 396 11.87 20.63 -2.41
C ASN A 396 12.68 19.33 -2.48
N PHE A 397 13.07 18.93 -3.69
CA PHE A 397 13.92 17.76 -3.99
C PHE A 397 15.39 17.92 -3.57
N SER A 398 15.70 18.89 -2.73
CA SER A 398 17.06 19.18 -2.31
C SER A 398 17.06 19.41 -0.81
N VAL A 399 17.78 18.56 -0.06
CA VAL A 399 18.20 18.89 1.30
C VAL A 399 19.04 20.17 1.19
N PRO A 400 18.61 21.30 1.77
CA PRO A 400 19.38 22.54 1.69
C PRO A 400 20.77 22.34 2.27
N LYS A 401 21.81 22.81 1.59
CA LYS A 401 23.20 22.76 2.07
C LYS A 401 23.27 23.37 3.49
N GLY A 402 23.67 22.59 4.49
CA GLY A 402 23.79 23.02 5.89
C GLY A 402 22.54 22.82 6.78
N SER A 403 21.51 22.10 6.32
CA SER A 403 20.31 21.80 7.13
C SER A 403 20.44 20.59 8.06
N LEU A 404 21.58 19.89 8.02
CA LEU A 404 22.00 18.94 9.04
C LEU A 404 23.30 19.46 9.64
N MET A 405 23.23 19.86 10.89
CA MET A 405 24.36 20.24 11.73
C MET A 405 24.60 19.09 12.75
N PRO A 406 25.86 18.88 13.18
CA PRO A 406 26.35 17.66 13.84
C PRO A 406 25.67 17.24 15.15
#